data_AF-A0A1H5UXK4-F1
#
_entry.id   AF-A0A1H5UXK4-F1
#
_cell.length_a   1.000
_cell.length_b   1.000
_cell.length_c   1.000
_cell.angle_alpha   90.00
_cell.angle_beta   90.00
_cell.angle_gamma   90.00
#
_symmetry.space_group_name_H-M   'P 1'
#
loop_
_entity.id
_entity.type
_entity.pdbx_description
1 polymer ?
#
loop_
_entity_poly.entity_id
_entity_poly.type
_entity_poly.pdbx_seq_one_letter_code
_entity_poly.pdbx_strand_id
1 'polypeptide(L)'
;MPSVITVTSDDLALPLEELVVRTSTALDTHGHLIALAPAEPDDPARRRMHTVRSALEGDRIAIVPLTLPPLARTLLGEQLRQLSGTDLGPGVLAGAARLLSYYLHSGALLASVSKLDRVPVTVGSHVKSLVPGRHFAVVAHPEAYLGEADPAHVPPGPGYQTQLAVAGTGLDPGWITGPLAAGWHTQHLREVPLPPDSARWWGTSRLVEFTAYIADVGMLYQLVTSVRRDTCTWCGLEVIGDQCLFCATRLGERNAPAKHAARLPGRAVETPRRPQLLSSLGLPARSLHGRPPVPPDPASSGVSPRQPHKR
;
A
#
# COMPACT_ATOMS: atom_id res chain seq x y z
N MET A 1 -11.56 -20.35 -13.09
CA MET A 1 -10.57 -19.44 -12.50
C MET A 1 -11.26 -18.12 -12.24
N PRO A 2 -11.15 -17.53 -11.05
CA PRO A 2 -11.78 -16.24 -10.78
C PRO A 2 -11.17 -15.15 -11.67
N SER A 3 -12.01 -14.23 -12.12
CA SER A 3 -11.58 -13.07 -12.89
C SER A 3 -11.48 -11.84 -11.98
N VAL A 4 -10.48 -10.99 -12.26
CA VAL A 4 -10.16 -9.80 -11.48
C VAL A 4 -10.27 -8.59 -12.37
N ILE A 5 -11.16 -7.67 -11.99
CA ILE A 5 -11.40 -6.42 -12.69
C ILE A 5 -11.02 -5.25 -11.77
N THR A 6 -10.50 -4.17 -12.38
CA THR A 6 -10.30 -2.89 -11.68
C THR A 6 -11.43 -1.99 -12.09
N VAL A 7 -12.22 -1.52 -11.12
CA VAL A 7 -13.35 -0.62 -11.38
C VAL A 7 -12.81 0.80 -11.52
N THR A 8 -13.11 1.43 -12.64
CA THR A 8 -12.64 2.78 -13.00
C THR A 8 -13.82 3.69 -13.37
N SER A 9 -13.54 4.97 -13.59
CA SER A 9 -14.57 5.88 -14.14
C SER A 9 -15.03 5.52 -15.55
N ASP A 10 -14.26 4.78 -16.34
CA ASP A 10 -14.70 4.33 -17.67
C ASP A 10 -15.88 3.35 -17.57
N ASP A 11 -15.94 2.54 -16.50
CA ASP A 11 -17.08 1.66 -16.23
C ASP A 11 -18.38 2.45 -15.95
N LEU A 12 -18.25 3.70 -15.50
CA LEU A 12 -19.40 4.60 -15.32
C LEU A 12 -19.93 5.16 -16.63
N ALA A 13 -19.09 5.23 -17.67
CA ALA A 13 -19.48 5.74 -18.97
C ALA A 13 -20.41 4.76 -19.72
N LEU A 14 -20.39 3.48 -19.37
CA LEU A 14 -21.27 2.46 -19.93
C LEU A 14 -22.71 2.62 -19.40
N PRO A 15 -23.75 2.33 -20.21
CA PRO A 15 -25.10 2.09 -19.71
C PRO A 15 -25.14 0.99 -18.64
N LEU A 16 -26.08 1.06 -17.70
CA LEU A 16 -26.12 0.11 -16.58
C LEU A 16 -26.42 -1.30 -17.06
N GLU A 17 -27.36 -1.40 -17.99
CA GLU A 17 -27.79 -2.63 -18.62
C GLU A 17 -26.62 -3.33 -19.30
N GLU A 18 -25.78 -2.57 -20.02
CA GLU A 18 -24.59 -3.10 -20.67
C GLU A 18 -23.56 -3.60 -19.65
N LEU A 19 -23.33 -2.85 -18.56
CA LEU A 19 -22.43 -3.27 -17.50
C LEU A 19 -22.92 -4.55 -16.79
N VAL A 20 -24.24 -4.67 -16.56
CA VAL A 20 -24.87 -5.88 -16.00
C VAL A 20 -24.66 -7.07 -16.93
N VAL A 21 -24.92 -6.91 -18.24
CA VAL A 21 -24.70 -7.99 -19.24
C VAL A 21 -23.24 -8.41 -19.28
N ARG A 22 -22.29 -7.46 -19.39
CA ARG A 22 -20.85 -7.75 -19.38
C ARG A 22 -20.42 -8.50 -18.13
N THR A 23 -20.93 -8.09 -16.97
CA THR A 23 -20.62 -8.73 -15.68
C THR A 23 -21.23 -10.13 -15.58
N SER A 24 -22.45 -10.33 -16.07
CA SER A 24 -23.09 -11.66 -16.14
C SER A 24 -22.27 -12.60 -17.02
N THR A 25 -21.89 -12.18 -18.23
CA THR A 25 -21.07 -13.00 -19.15
C THR A 25 -19.73 -13.37 -18.51
N ALA A 26 -19.10 -12.44 -17.79
CA ALA A 26 -17.86 -12.70 -17.09
C ALA A 26 -18.06 -13.70 -15.92
N LEU A 27 -19.17 -13.61 -15.18
CA LEU A 27 -19.52 -14.60 -14.14
C LEU A 27 -19.77 -15.99 -14.72
N ASP A 28 -20.46 -16.08 -15.85
CA ASP A 28 -20.72 -17.37 -16.50
C ASP A 28 -19.43 -18.03 -16.99
N THR A 29 -18.46 -17.21 -17.43
CA THR A 29 -17.15 -17.69 -17.90
C THR A 29 -16.21 -18.06 -16.76
N HIS A 30 -16.18 -17.25 -15.69
CA HIS A 30 -15.13 -17.32 -14.66
C HIS A 30 -15.62 -17.83 -13.30
N GLY A 31 -16.93 -17.93 -13.10
CA GLY A 31 -17.58 -18.36 -11.88
C GLY A 31 -17.63 -17.28 -10.79
N HIS A 32 -16.50 -16.61 -10.52
CA HIS A 32 -16.39 -15.54 -9.51
C HIS A 32 -15.67 -14.32 -10.07
N LEU A 33 -16.08 -13.15 -9.58
CA LEU A 33 -15.45 -11.87 -9.89
C LEU A 33 -14.93 -11.17 -8.64
N ILE A 34 -13.74 -10.59 -8.77
CA ILE A 34 -13.12 -9.72 -7.77
C ILE A 34 -13.00 -8.33 -8.40
N ALA A 35 -13.74 -7.36 -7.87
CA ALA A 35 -13.78 -5.99 -8.34
C ALA A 35 -13.00 -5.08 -7.38
N LEU A 36 -11.84 -4.58 -7.83
CA LEU A 36 -11.02 -3.64 -7.09
C LEU A 36 -11.60 -2.22 -7.24
N ALA A 37 -12.14 -1.66 -6.16
CA ALA A 37 -12.88 -0.39 -6.19
C ALA A 37 -12.22 0.67 -5.30
N PRO A 38 -12.46 1.97 -5.55
CA PRO A 38 -12.13 3.03 -4.60
C PRO A 38 -12.70 2.76 -3.22
N ALA A 39 -11.99 3.15 -2.17
CA ALA A 39 -12.40 2.86 -0.79
C ALA A 39 -13.54 3.76 -0.29
N GLU A 40 -13.71 4.95 -0.87
CA GLU A 40 -14.73 5.91 -0.51
C GLU A 40 -16.13 5.31 -0.74
N PRO A 41 -17.00 5.21 0.30
CA PRO A 41 -18.33 4.63 0.15
C PRO A 41 -19.20 5.35 -0.88
N ASP A 42 -19.00 6.65 -1.04
CA ASP A 42 -19.73 7.50 -1.98
C ASP A 42 -19.07 7.59 -3.36
N ASP A 43 -18.00 6.84 -3.63
CA ASP A 43 -17.45 6.84 -4.98
C ASP A 43 -18.48 6.25 -5.97
N PRO A 44 -18.83 6.96 -7.06
CA PRO A 44 -19.84 6.49 -8.00
C PRO A 44 -19.49 5.14 -8.63
N ALA A 45 -18.21 4.88 -8.91
CA ALA A 45 -17.77 3.63 -9.53
C ALA A 45 -18.00 2.44 -8.58
N ARG A 46 -17.70 2.62 -7.29
CA ARG A 46 -18.00 1.62 -6.25
C ARG A 46 -19.50 1.40 -6.11
N ARG A 47 -20.30 2.47 -6.00
CA ARG A 47 -21.76 2.38 -5.88
C ARG A 47 -22.38 1.68 -7.09
N ARG A 48 -21.89 1.97 -8.30
CA ARG A 48 -22.31 1.30 -9.53
C ARG A 48 -22.08 -0.21 -9.47
N MET A 49 -20.93 -0.64 -8.96
CA MET A 49 -20.63 -2.06 -8.82
C MET A 49 -21.52 -2.75 -7.77
N HIS A 50 -21.90 -2.04 -6.69
CA HIS A 50 -22.91 -2.54 -5.76
C HIS A 50 -24.28 -2.71 -6.44
N THR A 51 -24.70 -1.76 -7.29
CA THR A 51 -25.95 -1.87 -8.07
C THR A 51 -25.92 -3.09 -8.99
N VAL A 52 -24.83 -3.29 -9.74
CA VAL A 52 -24.65 -4.45 -10.63
C VAL A 52 -24.74 -5.76 -9.84
N ARG A 53 -24.05 -5.83 -8.69
CA ARG A 53 -24.08 -7.00 -7.83
C ARG A 53 -25.50 -7.32 -7.33
N SER A 54 -26.24 -6.30 -6.90
CA SER A 54 -27.64 -6.46 -6.48
C SER A 54 -28.54 -6.90 -7.62
N ALA A 55 -28.38 -6.35 -8.82
CA ALA A 55 -29.17 -6.69 -10.01
C ALA A 55 -28.95 -8.14 -10.48
N LEU A 56 -27.76 -8.69 -10.26
CA LEU A 56 -27.41 -10.07 -10.60
C LEU A 56 -27.72 -11.06 -9.47
N GLU A 57 -28.25 -10.58 -8.33
CA GLU A 57 -28.47 -11.37 -7.11
C GLU A 57 -27.24 -12.20 -6.70
N GLY A 58 -26.05 -11.69 -7.01
CA GLY A 58 -24.82 -12.47 -7.00
C GLY A 58 -24.06 -12.35 -5.69
N ASP A 59 -23.90 -13.47 -4.99
CA ASP A 59 -22.88 -13.66 -3.95
C ASP A 59 -21.51 -14.05 -4.55
N ARG A 60 -21.41 -14.08 -5.89
CA ARG A 60 -20.21 -14.42 -6.67
C ARG A 60 -19.34 -13.21 -7.05
N ILE A 61 -19.67 -12.02 -6.55
CA ILE A 61 -18.91 -10.78 -6.79
C ILE A 61 -18.39 -10.23 -5.45
N ALA A 62 -17.07 -10.23 -5.28
CA ALA A 62 -16.39 -9.53 -4.20
C ALA A 62 -16.05 -8.10 -4.65
N ILE A 63 -16.56 -7.09 -3.94
CA ILE A 63 -16.19 -5.69 -4.16
C ILE A 63 -15.17 -5.32 -3.09
N VAL A 64 -13.91 -5.13 -3.49
CA VAL A 64 -12.79 -4.91 -2.58
C VAL A 64 -12.43 -3.42 -2.56
N PRO A 65 -12.76 -2.69 -1.48
CA PRO A 65 -12.39 -1.29 -1.34
C PRO A 65 -10.89 -1.13 -1.06
N LEU A 66 -10.21 -0.28 -1.81
CA LEU A 66 -8.77 -0.04 -1.69
C LEU A 66 -8.45 1.46 -1.70
N THR A 67 -7.70 1.90 -0.70
CA THR A 67 -7.17 3.27 -0.60
C THR A 67 -5.84 3.36 -1.34
N LEU A 68 -5.87 3.11 -2.64
CA LEU A 68 -4.69 3.03 -3.49
C LEU A 68 -4.78 3.99 -4.69
N PRO A 69 -3.67 4.63 -5.09
CA PRO A 69 -3.60 5.35 -6.35
C PRO A 69 -4.00 4.47 -7.56
N PRO A 70 -4.50 5.06 -8.66
CA PRO A 70 -5.02 4.30 -9.79
C PRO A 70 -4.00 3.34 -10.43
N LEU A 71 -2.72 3.73 -10.56
CA LEU A 71 -1.68 2.85 -11.10
C LEU A 71 -1.44 1.65 -10.19
N ALA A 72 -1.41 1.88 -8.88
CA ALA A 72 -1.25 0.83 -7.88
C ALA A 72 -2.40 -0.19 -7.93
N ARG A 73 -3.65 0.26 -8.08
CA ARG A 73 -4.80 -0.64 -8.25
C ARG A 73 -4.74 -1.43 -9.55
N THR A 74 -4.26 -0.84 -10.64
CA THR A 74 -4.08 -1.55 -11.93
C THR A 74 -3.07 -2.68 -11.79
N LEU A 75 -1.91 -2.40 -11.18
CA LEU A 75 -0.86 -3.40 -10.96
C LEU A 75 -1.29 -4.49 -9.98
N LEU A 76 -1.99 -4.13 -8.92
CA LEU A 76 -2.58 -5.12 -8.01
C LEU A 76 -3.57 -6.04 -8.74
N GLY A 77 -4.39 -5.48 -9.65
CA GLY A 77 -5.26 -6.26 -10.52
C GLY A 77 -4.48 -7.24 -11.40
N GLU A 78 -3.35 -6.81 -11.98
CA GLU A 78 -2.46 -7.69 -12.75
C GLU A 78 -1.87 -8.82 -11.89
N GLN A 79 -1.35 -8.50 -10.70
CA GLN A 79 -0.79 -9.48 -9.76
C GLN A 79 -1.84 -10.53 -9.35
N LEU A 80 -3.07 -10.11 -9.06
CA LEU A 80 -4.15 -11.02 -8.70
C LEU A 80 -4.60 -11.88 -9.89
N ARG A 81 -4.56 -11.36 -11.13
CA ARG A 81 -4.80 -12.17 -12.34
C ARG A 81 -3.71 -13.22 -12.56
N GLN A 82 -2.45 -12.91 -12.24
CA GLN A 82 -1.37 -13.90 -12.29
C GLN A 82 -1.59 -14.99 -11.22
N LEU A 83 -1.94 -14.59 -9.99
CA LEU A 83 -2.24 -15.51 -8.90
C LEU A 83 -3.50 -16.35 -9.14
N SER A 84 -4.49 -15.87 -9.91
CA SER A 84 -5.67 -16.67 -10.23
C SER A 84 -5.35 -17.88 -11.11
N GLY A 85 -4.16 -17.92 -11.71
CA GLY A 85 -3.52 -19.07 -12.38
C GLY A 85 -3.09 -20.22 -11.46
N THR A 86 -3.10 -20.00 -10.14
CA THR A 86 -2.65 -20.97 -9.13
C THR A 86 -3.82 -21.72 -8.49
N ASP A 87 -3.57 -22.48 -7.43
CA ASP A 87 -4.58 -23.22 -6.66
C ASP A 87 -5.38 -22.34 -5.67
N LEU A 88 -5.18 -21.02 -5.68
CA LEU A 88 -5.87 -20.10 -4.79
C LEU A 88 -7.35 -19.92 -5.16
N GLY A 89 -8.24 -20.22 -4.21
CA GLY A 89 -9.67 -20.00 -4.36
C GLY A 89 -10.07 -18.51 -4.40
N PRO A 90 -11.29 -18.18 -4.86
CA PRO A 90 -11.75 -16.80 -5.02
C PRO A 90 -11.76 -16.01 -3.71
N GLY A 91 -12.16 -16.63 -2.59
CA GLY A 91 -12.18 -15.98 -1.28
C GLY A 91 -10.79 -15.61 -0.77
N VAL A 92 -9.79 -16.48 -1.00
CA VAL A 92 -8.38 -16.21 -0.69
C VAL A 92 -7.84 -15.09 -1.57
N LEU A 93 -8.10 -15.12 -2.89
CA LEU A 93 -7.66 -14.06 -3.81
C LEU A 93 -8.29 -12.70 -3.50
N ALA A 94 -9.56 -12.66 -3.14
CA ALA A 94 -10.21 -11.41 -2.73
C ALA A 94 -9.55 -10.83 -1.48
N GLY A 95 -9.24 -11.66 -0.48
CA GLY A 95 -8.50 -11.23 0.72
C GLY A 95 -7.05 -10.85 0.41
N ALA A 96 -6.41 -11.54 -0.55
CA ALA A 96 -5.05 -11.26 -0.98
C ALA A 96 -4.90 -9.84 -1.53
N ALA A 97 -5.94 -9.27 -2.14
CA ALA A 97 -5.92 -7.86 -2.56
C ALA A 97 -5.58 -6.89 -1.41
N ARG A 98 -6.13 -7.12 -0.20
CA ARG A 98 -5.85 -6.30 1.00
C ARG A 98 -4.47 -6.58 1.58
N LEU A 99 -3.98 -7.81 1.47
CA LEU A 99 -2.63 -8.17 1.93
C LEU A 99 -1.56 -7.56 1.03
N LEU A 100 -1.71 -7.76 -0.27
CA LEU A 100 -0.73 -7.37 -1.27
C LEU A 100 -0.66 -5.86 -1.47
N SER A 101 -1.72 -5.11 -1.13
CA SER A 101 -1.67 -3.65 -1.14
C SER A 101 -0.55 -3.10 -0.26
N TYR A 102 -0.25 -3.74 0.88
CA TYR A 102 0.86 -3.33 1.77
C TYR A 102 2.24 -3.46 1.13
N TYR A 103 2.36 -4.20 0.03
CA TYR A 103 3.61 -4.39 -0.70
C TYR A 103 3.76 -3.45 -1.90
N LEU A 104 2.90 -2.44 -2.02
CA LEU A 104 2.97 -1.41 -3.05
C LEU A 104 3.49 -0.10 -2.46
N HIS A 105 4.47 0.53 -3.12
CA HIS A 105 4.89 1.90 -2.80
C HIS A 105 4.52 2.80 -3.97
N SER A 106 3.60 3.73 -3.76
CA SER A 106 2.91 4.42 -4.85
C SER A 106 2.89 5.92 -4.63
N GLY A 107 3.18 6.65 -5.70
CA GLY A 107 3.35 8.09 -5.66
C GLY A 107 3.21 8.72 -7.04
N ALA A 108 3.42 10.03 -7.10
CA ALA A 108 3.47 10.76 -8.36
C ALA A 108 4.42 11.96 -8.29
N LEU A 109 4.97 12.31 -9.45
CA LEU A 109 5.53 13.61 -9.74
C LEU A 109 4.40 14.52 -10.25
N LEU A 110 4.14 15.63 -9.57
CA LEU A 110 3.03 16.54 -9.88
C LEU A 110 3.53 17.93 -10.28
N ALA A 111 2.86 18.55 -11.25
CA ALA A 111 3.09 19.94 -11.60
C ALA A 111 2.47 20.93 -10.59
N SER A 112 1.49 20.47 -9.82
CA SER A 112 0.79 21.26 -8.79
C SER A 112 0.18 20.34 -7.74
N VAL A 113 0.14 20.82 -6.49
CA VAL A 113 -0.50 20.15 -5.35
C VAL A 113 -1.72 20.94 -4.83
N SER A 114 -2.17 21.98 -5.56
CA SER A 114 -3.22 22.88 -5.07
C SER A 114 -4.60 22.22 -4.91
N LYS A 115 -4.84 21.10 -5.61
CA LYS A 115 -6.07 20.30 -5.51
C LYS A 115 -5.83 18.89 -4.95
N LEU A 116 -4.65 18.65 -4.37
CA LEU A 116 -4.33 17.37 -3.77
C LEU A 116 -5.03 17.26 -2.41
N ASP A 117 -6.04 16.39 -2.34
CA ASP A 117 -6.94 16.19 -1.20
C ASP A 117 -6.68 14.88 -0.45
N ARG A 118 -6.14 13.86 -1.13
CA ARG A 118 -5.97 12.49 -0.62
C ARG A 118 -4.69 12.25 0.17
N VAL A 119 -3.70 13.14 0.06
CA VAL A 119 -2.42 13.02 0.79
C VAL A 119 -2.37 14.13 1.83
N PRO A 120 -2.23 13.82 3.13
CA PRO A 120 -2.18 14.84 4.16
C PRO A 120 -0.96 15.74 3.95
N VAL A 121 -1.21 16.98 3.58
CA VAL A 121 -0.19 17.98 3.32
C VAL A 121 0.00 18.85 4.56
N THR A 122 1.24 19.03 5.02
CA THR A 122 1.54 20.08 6.00
C THR A 122 1.35 21.43 5.32
N VAL A 123 0.52 22.30 5.92
CA VAL A 123 0.03 23.61 5.40
C VAL A 123 1.08 24.47 4.68
N GLY A 124 2.36 24.38 5.03
CA GLY A 124 3.45 25.11 4.40
C GLY A 124 3.82 24.69 2.96
N SER A 125 3.38 23.53 2.47
CA SER A 125 3.67 23.05 1.11
C SER A 125 2.81 23.73 0.03
N HIS A 126 1.59 24.17 0.36
CA HIS A 126 0.71 24.88 -0.57
C HIS A 126 1.27 26.25 -0.98
N VAL A 127 1.97 26.93 -0.08
CA VAL A 127 2.58 28.24 -0.37
C VAL A 127 3.76 28.10 -1.35
N LYS A 128 4.46 26.97 -1.34
CA LYS A 128 5.57 26.68 -2.28
C LYS A 128 5.09 26.25 -3.68
N SER A 129 3.80 25.93 -3.85
CA SER A 129 3.23 25.51 -5.15
C SER A 129 3.00 26.64 -6.16
N LEU A 130 3.36 27.88 -5.80
CA LEU A 130 3.18 29.07 -6.62
C LEU A 130 4.41 29.45 -7.44
N VAL A 131 5.52 28.70 -7.33
CA VAL A 131 6.75 28.96 -8.10
C VAL A 131 6.76 28.13 -9.38
N PRO A 132 6.77 28.76 -10.57
CA PRO A 132 6.86 28.05 -11.84
C PRO A 132 8.13 27.19 -11.94
N GLY A 133 8.00 25.98 -12.52
CA GLY A 133 9.13 25.09 -12.80
C GLY A 133 9.51 24.12 -11.68
N ARG A 134 8.82 24.15 -10.52
CA ARG A 134 9.01 23.15 -9.47
C ARG A 134 8.08 21.97 -9.69
N HIS A 135 8.61 20.76 -9.53
CA HIS A 135 7.82 19.53 -9.51
C HIS A 135 7.76 18.97 -8.09
N PHE A 136 6.61 18.43 -7.72
CA PHE A 136 6.36 17.90 -6.37
C PHE A 136 6.44 16.39 -6.41
N ALA A 137 7.33 15.82 -5.59
CA ALA A 137 7.39 14.39 -5.35
C ALA A 137 6.41 14.04 -4.22
N VAL A 138 5.42 13.21 -4.55
CA VAL A 138 4.38 12.77 -3.62
C VAL A 138 4.43 11.26 -3.50
N VAL A 139 4.43 10.72 -2.28
CA VAL A 139 4.12 9.30 -2.01
C VAL A 139 2.82 9.27 -1.24
N ALA A 140 1.88 8.47 -1.72
CA ALA A 140 0.56 8.32 -1.11
C ALA A 140 0.43 7.03 -0.30
N HIS A 141 1.26 6.02 -0.62
CA HIS A 141 1.20 4.70 -0.01
C HIS A 141 2.61 4.09 0.03
N PRO A 142 3.01 3.37 1.10
CA PRO A 142 2.24 3.12 2.32
C PRO A 142 2.20 4.32 3.27
N GLU A 143 3.25 5.15 3.28
CA GLU A 143 3.34 6.34 4.13
C GLU A 143 3.31 7.61 3.27
N ALA A 144 2.57 8.61 3.74
CA ALA A 144 2.42 9.87 3.05
C ALA A 144 3.74 10.67 3.08
N TYR A 145 4.21 11.07 1.91
CA TYR A 145 5.35 11.97 1.74
C TYR A 145 5.00 13.06 0.74
N LEU A 146 5.44 14.29 1.02
CA LEU A 146 5.39 15.40 0.09
C LEU A 146 6.67 16.22 0.17
N GLY A 147 7.35 16.35 -0.95
CA GLY A 147 8.55 17.16 -1.09
C GLY A 147 8.70 17.75 -2.49
N GLU A 148 9.76 18.52 -2.71
CA GLU A 148 10.22 18.85 -4.05
C GLU A 148 10.95 17.64 -4.65
N ALA A 149 10.87 17.48 -5.97
CA ALA A 149 11.63 16.46 -6.68
C ALA A 149 13.11 16.87 -6.79
N ASP A 150 13.87 16.59 -5.74
CA ASP A 150 15.31 16.83 -5.64
C ASP A 150 16.07 15.50 -5.85
N PRO A 151 17.04 15.41 -6.78
CA PRO A 151 17.89 14.23 -6.95
C PRO A 151 18.67 13.80 -5.70
N ALA A 152 18.98 14.73 -4.78
CA ALA A 152 19.72 14.43 -3.56
C ALA A 152 18.82 13.92 -2.41
N HIS A 153 17.50 14.12 -2.51
CA HIS A 153 16.55 13.82 -1.44
C HIS A 153 15.36 13.04 -1.98
N VAL A 154 15.45 11.71 -1.90
CA VAL A 154 14.38 10.78 -2.30
C VAL A 154 13.61 10.27 -1.07
N PRO A 155 12.29 10.01 -1.20
CA PRO A 155 11.51 9.44 -0.10
C PRO A 155 11.98 8.03 0.28
N PRO A 156 11.72 7.58 1.52
CA PRO A 156 11.96 6.19 1.93
C PRO A 156 11.30 5.20 0.96
N GLY A 157 12.05 4.15 0.61
CA GLY A 157 11.63 3.12 -0.33
C GLY A 157 11.33 1.77 0.32
N PRO A 158 10.90 0.78 -0.48
CA PRO A 158 10.63 -0.57 -0.01
C PRO A 158 11.89 -1.25 0.54
N GLY A 159 11.74 -1.99 1.64
CA GLY A 159 12.81 -2.83 2.21
C GLY A 159 12.97 -4.20 1.54
N TYR A 160 12.45 -4.36 0.33
CA TYR A 160 12.41 -5.61 -0.42
C TYR A 160 12.55 -5.33 -1.92
N GLN A 161 12.85 -6.37 -2.68
CA GLN A 161 13.10 -6.24 -4.12
C GLN A 161 11.82 -5.90 -4.89
N THR A 162 11.88 -4.86 -5.71
CA THR A 162 10.74 -4.37 -6.50
C THR A 162 11.11 -4.03 -7.94
N GLN A 163 10.12 -4.11 -8.82
CA GLN A 163 10.10 -3.37 -10.08
C GLN A 163 9.33 -2.06 -9.89
N LEU A 164 9.57 -1.06 -10.74
CA LEU A 164 8.91 0.24 -10.70
C LEU A 164 8.15 0.45 -12.01
N ALA A 165 6.84 0.56 -11.89
CA ALA A 165 5.98 0.98 -12.99
C ALA A 165 5.89 2.51 -13.01
N VAL A 166 5.87 3.10 -14.20
CA VAL A 166 5.76 4.54 -14.43
C VAL A 166 4.69 4.80 -15.49
N ALA A 167 3.81 5.76 -15.24
CA ALA A 167 2.75 6.15 -16.17
C ALA A 167 2.48 7.65 -16.04
N GLY A 168 2.55 8.42 -17.12
CA GLY A 168 2.44 9.87 -17.01
C GLY A 168 2.16 10.59 -18.30
N THR A 169 1.82 11.87 -18.16
CA THR A 169 1.64 12.81 -19.27
C THR A 169 2.02 14.23 -18.86
N GLY A 170 2.69 14.96 -19.76
CA GLY A 170 2.97 16.38 -19.60
C GLY A 170 4.07 16.75 -18.60
N LEU A 171 4.85 15.79 -18.12
CA LEU A 171 6.03 15.95 -17.26
C LEU A 171 7.12 14.93 -17.66
N ASP A 172 8.38 15.29 -17.40
CA ASP A 172 9.53 14.40 -17.60
C ASP A 172 9.63 13.38 -16.46
N PRO A 173 9.65 12.06 -16.74
CA PRO A 173 9.80 11.02 -15.71
C PRO A 173 11.24 10.90 -15.17
N GLY A 174 12.22 11.67 -15.66
CA GLY A 174 13.65 11.51 -15.34
C GLY A 174 14.01 11.44 -13.85
N TRP A 175 13.32 12.19 -12.97
CA TRP A 175 13.54 12.08 -11.52
C TRP A 175 13.10 10.72 -10.94
N ILE A 176 12.02 10.15 -11.49
CA ILE A 176 11.47 8.84 -11.11
C ILE A 176 12.38 7.73 -11.63
N THR A 177 12.75 7.78 -12.90
CA THR A 177 13.52 6.71 -13.56
C THR A 177 15.01 6.74 -13.20
N GLY A 178 15.52 7.85 -12.69
CA GLY A 178 16.89 8.00 -12.19
C GLY A 178 16.99 8.00 -10.66
N PRO A 179 17.01 9.18 -10.01
CA PRO A 179 17.21 9.31 -8.57
C PRO A 179 16.32 8.40 -7.70
N LEU A 180 15.01 8.39 -7.95
CA LEU A 180 14.07 7.58 -7.16
C LEU A 180 14.32 6.07 -7.37
N ALA A 181 14.38 5.61 -8.61
CA ALA A 181 14.63 4.20 -8.93
C ALA A 181 15.93 3.69 -8.32
N ALA A 182 16.99 4.51 -8.34
CA ALA A 182 18.27 4.21 -7.70
C ALA A 182 18.16 4.14 -6.17
N GLY A 183 17.54 5.14 -5.54
CA GLY A 183 17.35 5.20 -4.10
C GLY A 183 16.41 4.13 -3.53
N TRP A 184 15.49 3.62 -4.35
CA TRP A 184 14.60 2.51 -4.01
C TRP A 184 15.17 1.15 -4.42
N HIS A 185 16.39 1.11 -4.96
CA HIS A 185 17.04 -0.13 -5.43
C HIS A 185 16.15 -0.96 -6.37
N THR A 186 15.45 -0.27 -7.27
CA THR A 186 14.53 -0.91 -8.21
C THR A 186 15.30 -1.76 -9.22
N GLN A 187 14.84 -2.98 -9.47
CA GLN A 187 15.49 -3.90 -10.42
C GLN A 187 15.17 -3.59 -11.89
N HIS A 188 13.94 -3.18 -12.17
CA HIS A 188 13.46 -2.94 -13.53
C HIS A 188 12.44 -1.80 -13.58
N LEU A 189 12.45 -1.06 -14.68
CA LEU A 189 11.51 0.01 -14.99
C LEU A 189 10.54 -0.46 -16.07
N ARG A 190 9.25 -0.26 -15.83
CA ARG A 190 8.18 -0.58 -16.78
C ARG A 190 7.33 0.64 -17.04
N GLU A 191 7.26 1.09 -18.28
CA GLU A 191 6.27 2.10 -18.68
C GLU A 191 4.92 1.43 -18.96
N VAL A 192 3.84 2.02 -18.47
CA VAL A 192 2.47 1.55 -18.70
C VAL A 192 1.54 2.72 -19.05
N PRO A 193 0.39 2.45 -19.71
CA PRO A 193 -0.61 3.48 -19.96
C PRO A 193 -1.09 4.14 -18.66
N LEU A 194 -1.28 5.46 -18.69
CA LEU A 194 -1.81 6.19 -17.55
C LEU A 194 -3.26 5.76 -17.27
N PRO A 195 -3.58 5.29 -16.05
CA PRO A 195 -4.95 4.93 -15.71
C PRO A 195 -5.90 6.14 -15.85
N PRO A 196 -7.13 5.95 -16.37
CA PRO A 196 -8.10 7.03 -16.60
C PRO A 196 -8.38 7.91 -15.37
N ASP A 197 -8.42 7.30 -14.18
CA ASP A 197 -8.74 8.00 -12.93
C ASP A 197 -7.57 8.83 -12.34
N SER A 198 -6.37 8.75 -12.92
CA SER A 198 -5.16 9.35 -12.32
C SER A 198 -5.27 10.86 -12.15
N ALA A 199 -5.78 11.57 -13.18
CA ALA A 199 -5.88 13.02 -13.12
C ALA A 199 -6.87 13.50 -12.03
N ARG A 200 -7.99 12.79 -11.86
CA ARG A 200 -8.96 13.06 -10.80
C ARG A 200 -8.38 12.75 -9.42
N TRP A 201 -7.67 11.63 -9.30
CA TRP A 201 -7.10 11.18 -8.03
C TRP A 201 -6.02 12.15 -7.51
N TRP A 202 -5.10 12.58 -8.39
CA TRP A 202 -3.98 13.47 -8.05
C TRP A 202 -4.33 14.98 -8.10
N GLY A 203 -5.50 15.34 -8.62
CA GLY A 203 -5.97 16.73 -8.69
C GLY A 203 -5.34 17.57 -9.81
N THR A 204 -4.57 16.96 -10.72
CA THR A 204 -3.92 17.61 -11.88
C THR A 204 -3.83 16.62 -13.04
N SER A 205 -3.89 17.10 -14.29
CA SER A 205 -3.65 16.27 -15.49
C SER A 205 -2.19 16.22 -15.91
N ARG A 206 -1.34 17.12 -15.40
CA ARG A 206 0.12 17.10 -15.63
C ARG A 206 0.79 16.36 -14.49
N LEU A 207 1.09 15.08 -14.71
CA LEU A 207 1.60 14.18 -13.69
C LEU A 207 2.42 13.03 -14.30
N VAL A 208 3.30 12.44 -13.50
CA VAL A 208 3.83 11.09 -13.73
C VAL A 208 3.60 10.26 -12.45
N GLU A 209 2.70 9.29 -12.51
CA GLU A 209 2.45 8.33 -11.44
C GLU A 209 3.48 7.21 -11.50
N PHE A 210 3.88 6.72 -10.33
CA PHE A 210 4.78 5.60 -10.19
C PHE A 210 4.30 4.63 -9.11
N THR A 211 4.63 3.36 -9.27
CA THR A 211 4.38 2.35 -8.23
C THR A 211 5.46 1.28 -8.25
N ALA A 212 6.15 1.11 -7.12
CA ALA A 212 7.02 -0.03 -6.89
C ALA A 212 6.20 -1.22 -6.39
N TYR A 213 6.45 -2.39 -6.98
CA TYR A 213 5.69 -3.61 -6.72
C TYR A 213 6.58 -4.86 -6.79
N ILE A 214 6.16 -5.92 -6.10
CA ILE A 214 6.77 -7.26 -6.22
C ILE A 214 6.28 -7.89 -7.53
N ALA A 215 7.19 -8.15 -8.46
CA ALA A 215 6.85 -8.75 -9.77
C ALA A 215 6.93 -10.28 -9.79
N ASP A 216 7.59 -10.89 -8.81
CA ASP A 216 7.76 -12.34 -8.72
C ASP A 216 6.47 -13.00 -8.21
N VAL A 217 5.81 -13.76 -9.09
CA VAL A 217 4.55 -14.47 -8.79
C VAL A 217 4.76 -15.54 -7.70
N GLY A 218 5.92 -16.19 -7.64
CA GLY A 218 6.26 -17.15 -6.60
C GLY A 218 6.37 -16.50 -5.22
N MET A 219 6.99 -15.33 -5.15
CA MET A 219 7.03 -14.53 -3.91
C MET A 219 5.62 -14.07 -3.49
N LEU A 220 4.81 -13.58 -4.42
CA LEU A 220 3.42 -13.20 -4.15
C LEU A 220 2.60 -14.40 -3.63
N TYR A 221 2.75 -15.57 -4.26
CA TYR A 221 2.10 -16.79 -3.84
C TYR A 221 2.52 -17.21 -2.42
N GLN A 222 3.82 -17.15 -2.12
CA GLN A 222 4.34 -17.44 -0.78
C GLN A 222 3.78 -16.49 0.28
N LEU A 223 3.70 -15.19 -0.02
CA LEU A 223 3.10 -14.21 0.88
C LEU A 223 1.64 -14.57 1.19
N VAL A 224 0.84 -14.86 0.17
CA VAL A 224 -0.58 -15.21 0.33
C VAL A 224 -0.77 -16.53 1.08
N THR A 225 0.05 -17.54 0.79
CA THR A 225 -0.06 -18.87 1.42
C THR A 225 0.50 -18.93 2.83
N SER A 226 1.34 -17.98 3.23
CA SER A 226 1.86 -17.85 4.60
C SER A 226 0.83 -17.33 5.61
N VAL A 227 -0.26 -16.73 5.14
CA VAL A 227 -1.31 -16.16 5.99
C VAL A 227 -2.34 -17.23 6.34
N ARG A 228 -2.84 -17.19 7.59
CA ARG A 228 -3.90 -18.09 8.06
C ARG A 228 -5.15 -17.96 7.18
N ARG A 229 -5.66 -19.11 6.76
CA ARG A 229 -6.94 -19.26 6.08
C ARG A 229 -8.00 -19.73 7.07
N ASP A 230 -9.22 -19.27 6.88
CA ASP A 230 -10.40 -19.77 7.58
C ASP A 230 -11.50 -20.05 6.55
N THR A 231 -12.41 -20.96 6.88
CA THR A 231 -13.59 -21.23 6.06
C THR A 231 -14.74 -20.35 6.51
N CYS A 232 -15.34 -19.60 5.59
CA CYS A 232 -16.54 -18.82 5.87
C CYS A 232 -17.71 -19.75 6.24
N THR A 233 -18.31 -19.55 7.42
CA THR A 233 -19.40 -20.40 7.93
C THR A 233 -20.71 -20.26 7.16
N TRP A 234 -20.90 -19.17 6.41
CA TRP A 234 -22.08 -18.94 5.57
C TRP A 234 -21.94 -19.55 4.17
N CYS A 235 -21.01 -19.06 3.35
CA CYS A 235 -20.87 -19.51 1.95
C CYS A 235 -19.87 -20.64 1.73
N GLY A 236 -19.12 -21.07 2.75
CA GLY A 236 -18.15 -22.17 2.64
C GLY A 236 -16.83 -21.86 1.93
N LEU A 237 -16.63 -20.64 1.41
CA LEU A 237 -15.37 -20.25 0.78
C LEU A 237 -14.22 -20.19 1.79
N GLU A 238 -13.04 -20.65 1.40
CA GLU A 238 -11.79 -20.31 2.08
C GLU A 238 -11.48 -18.82 1.88
N VAL A 239 -11.11 -18.13 2.97
CA VAL A 239 -10.80 -16.71 2.97
C VAL A 239 -9.59 -16.42 3.84
N ILE A 240 -8.98 -15.25 3.64
CA ILE A 240 -7.99 -14.67 4.55
C ILE A 240 -8.53 -13.34 5.10
N GLY A 241 -8.26 -13.07 6.38
CA GLY A 241 -8.76 -11.90 7.09
C GLY A 241 -9.98 -12.19 7.99
N ASP A 242 -10.62 -11.13 8.44
CA ASP A 242 -11.68 -11.14 9.46
C ASP A 242 -13.11 -11.11 8.88
N GLN A 243 -13.25 -11.00 7.56
CA GLN A 243 -14.53 -10.91 6.87
C GLN A 243 -14.47 -11.56 5.49
N CYS A 244 -15.50 -12.32 5.12
CA CYS A 244 -15.67 -12.83 3.77
C CYS A 244 -16.09 -11.71 2.82
N LEU A 245 -15.28 -11.40 1.81
CA LEU A 245 -15.56 -10.29 0.87
C LEU A 245 -16.66 -10.60 -0.15
N PHE A 246 -17.11 -11.87 -0.24
CA PHE A 246 -18.25 -12.27 -1.05
C PHE A 246 -19.56 -12.08 -0.27
N CYS A 247 -19.76 -12.76 0.85
CA CYS A 247 -21.04 -12.72 1.59
C CYS A 247 -21.08 -11.76 2.78
N ALA A 248 -19.99 -11.03 3.06
CA ALA A 248 -19.83 -10.10 4.19
C ALA A 248 -19.88 -10.72 5.60
N THR A 249 -19.96 -12.06 5.73
CA THR A 249 -19.91 -12.76 7.03
C THR A 249 -18.58 -12.49 7.72
N ARG A 250 -18.62 -12.07 8.99
CA ARG A 250 -17.42 -11.90 9.83
C ARG A 250 -16.93 -13.26 10.32
N LEU A 251 -15.61 -13.42 10.34
CA LEU A 251 -14.93 -14.61 10.82
C LEU A 251 -14.43 -14.35 12.24
N GLY A 252 -14.54 -15.34 13.12
CA GLY A 252 -14.03 -15.23 14.49
C GLY A 252 -15.07 -15.00 15.59
N GLU A 253 -16.35 -14.83 15.27
CA GLU A 253 -17.43 -15.02 16.26
C GLU A 253 -17.73 -16.51 16.45
N ARG A 254 -16.77 -17.24 17.03
CA ARG A 254 -17.21 -18.33 17.90
C ARG A 254 -17.78 -17.64 19.13
N ASN A 255 -19.08 -17.79 19.37
CA ASN A 255 -19.63 -17.61 20.71
C ASN A 255 -18.69 -18.33 21.69
N ALA A 256 -17.82 -17.60 22.39
CA ALA A 256 -17.34 -18.09 23.66
C ALA A 256 -18.63 -18.33 24.45
N PRO A 257 -18.95 -19.55 24.89
CA PRO A 257 -20.13 -19.75 25.70
C PRO A 257 -19.99 -18.76 26.85
N ALA A 258 -21.01 -17.91 27.03
CA ALA A 258 -21.04 -16.94 28.10
C ALA A 258 -20.63 -17.70 29.35
N LYS A 259 -19.46 -17.37 29.89
CA LYS A 259 -19.02 -17.92 31.17
C LYS A 259 -20.09 -17.50 32.14
N HIS A 260 -21.04 -18.38 32.41
CA HIS A 260 -21.81 -18.34 33.62
C HIS A 260 -20.75 -18.35 34.70
N ALA A 261 -20.48 -17.16 35.24
CA ALA A 261 -19.83 -16.99 36.51
C ALA A 261 -20.78 -17.58 37.56
N ALA A 262 -20.86 -18.91 37.59
CA ALA A 262 -21.25 -19.64 38.76
C ALA A 262 -20.12 -19.42 39.77
N ARG A 263 -20.29 -18.35 40.56
CA ARG A 263 -19.50 -18.03 41.73
C ARG A 263 -19.67 -19.17 42.73
N LEU A 264 -18.72 -20.10 42.76
CA LEU A 264 -18.53 -21.02 43.88
C LEU A 264 -17.57 -20.36 44.87
N PRO A 265 -17.94 -20.20 46.16
CA PRO A 265 -17.02 -19.71 47.17
C PRO A 265 -16.12 -20.86 47.61
N GLY A 266 -14.82 -20.77 47.32
CA GLY A 266 -13.89 -21.86 47.56
C GLY A 266 -12.47 -21.40 47.87
N ARG A 267 -12.26 -21.07 49.14
CA ARG A 267 -11.05 -21.31 49.94
C ARG A 267 -9.74 -20.61 49.51
N ALA A 268 -9.31 -19.67 50.34
CA ALA A 268 -7.96 -19.10 50.33
C ALA A 268 -6.91 -20.21 50.49
N VAL A 269 -5.98 -20.30 49.53
CA VAL A 269 -4.75 -21.06 49.67
C VAL A 269 -3.62 -20.07 49.85
N GLU A 270 -3.02 -20.16 51.03
CA GLU A 270 -1.88 -19.38 51.52
C GLU A 270 -0.63 -19.70 50.70
N THR A 271 0.09 -18.65 50.28
CA THR A 271 1.31 -18.75 49.48
C THR A 271 2.51 -18.97 50.41
N PRO A 272 3.34 -20.03 50.26
CA PRO A 272 4.57 -20.14 51.02
C PRO A 272 5.63 -19.16 50.52
N ARG A 273 6.17 -18.37 51.45
CA ARG A 273 7.32 -17.49 51.26
C ARG A 273 8.54 -18.26 50.77
N ARG A 274 9.20 -17.69 49.76
CA ARG A 274 10.49 -18.10 49.19
C ARG A 274 11.62 -17.85 50.20
N PRO A 275 12.39 -18.86 50.64
CA PRO A 275 13.66 -18.62 51.31
C PRO A 275 14.71 -18.20 50.28
N GLN A 276 15.41 -17.09 50.58
CA GLN A 276 16.61 -16.68 49.86
C GLN A 276 17.78 -17.58 50.27
N LEU A 277 18.61 -18.01 49.30
CA LEU A 277 19.93 -18.53 49.57
C LEU A 277 20.93 -18.03 48.51
N LEU A 278 21.79 -17.15 49.02
CA LEU A 278 23.15 -16.73 48.67
C LEU A 278 23.81 -17.22 47.36
N SER A 279 24.18 -16.22 46.55
CA SER A 279 25.54 -15.84 46.14
C SER A 279 26.63 -16.91 46.09
N SER A 280 27.22 -17.10 44.91
CA SER A 280 28.67 -16.93 44.69
C SER A 280 29.05 -17.33 43.25
N LEU A 281 29.60 -16.39 42.49
CA LEU A 281 30.81 -16.54 41.67
C LEU A 281 31.16 -15.14 41.13
N GLY A 282 32.20 -14.58 41.71
CA GLY A 282 32.67 -13.22 41.42
C GLY A 282 33.43 -13.14 40.10
N LEU A 283 33.28 -12.00 39.44
CA LEU A 283 34.26 -11.41 38.53
C LEU A 283 34.28 -9.89 38.79
N PRO A 284 35.46 -9.26 38.82
CA PRO A 284 35.63 -7.93 39.39
C PRO A 284 35.18 -6.81 38.44
N ALA A 285 34.49 -5.82 39.01
CA ALA A 285 34.21 -4.54 38.38
C ALA A 285 35.49 -3.69 38.32
N ARG A 286 35.86 -3.24 37.11
CA ARG A 286 36.84 -2.17 36.92
C ARG A 286 36.07 -0.88 36.60
N SER A 287 36.18 0.08 37.52
CA SER A 287 35.56 1.40 37.41
C SER A 287 36.36 2.33 36.47
N LEU A 288 35.61 3.29 35.95
CA LEU A 288 35.91 4.34 34.98
C LEU A 288 37.11 5.22 35.38
N HIS A 289 37.87 5.72 34.40
CA HIS A 289 38.48 7.06 34.34
C HIS A 289 39.06 7.30 32.93
N GLY A 290 38.54 8.28 32.18
CA GLY A 290 39.11 8.67 30.89
C GLY A 290 38.16 9.45 29.98
N ARG A 291 38.14 10.77 30.15
CA ARG A 291 37.45 11.76 29.31
C ARG A 291 38.17 11.86 27.95
N PRO A 292 37.50 11.74 26.79
CA PRO A 292 38.17 11.97 25.50
C PRO A 292 38.37 13.47 25.21
N PRO A 293 39.46 13.88 24.54
CA PRO A 293 39.78 15.27 24.25
C PRO A 293 38.95 15.86 23.09
N VAL A 294 38.66 17.15 23.22
CA VAL A 294 37.97 18.01 22.24
C VAL A 294 38.95 18.41 21.13
N PRO A 295 38.56 18.33 19.83
CA PRO A 295 39.37 18.85 18.73
C PRO A 295 39.26 20.40 18.63
N PRO A 296 40.34 21.11 18.25
CA PRO A 296 40.33 22.57 18.15
C PRO A 296 39.67 23.09 16.86
N ASP A 297 38.97 24.21 17.00
CA ASP A 297 38.48 25.08 15.93
C ASP A 297 39.63 25.73 15.13
N PRO A 298 39.53 25.84 13.80
CA PRO A 298 40.31 26.79 13.04
C PRO A 298 39.47 28.04 12.71
N ALA A 299 39.67 29.11 13.49
CA ALA A 299 39.26 30.46 13.11
C ALA A 299 40.41 31.17 12.36
N SER A 300 40.10 31.56 11.12
CA SER A 300 40.50 32.81 10.46
C SER A 300 41.91 33.38 10.67
N SER A 301 42.70 33.38 9.59
CA SER A 301 43.65 34.45 9.28
C SER A 301 43.70 34.59 7.76
N GLY A 302 43.09 35.65 7.23
CA GLY A 302 43.22 36.03 5.82
C GLY A 302 44.44 36.91 5.59
N VAL A 303 45.03 36.84 4.40
CA VAL A 303 45.58 37.95 3.59
C VAL A 303 45.57 37.52 2.12
N SER A 304 45.23 38.48 1.25
CA SER A 304 44.86 38.41 -0.18
C SER A 304 46.09 38.55 -1.13
N PRO A 305 45.98 38.96 -2.42
CA PRO A 305 45.89 38.11 -3.62
C PRO A 305 47.09 38.24 -4.58
N ARG A 306 47.24 37.32 -5.55
CA ARG A 306 47.89 37.60 -6.84
C ARG A 306 47.20 36.89 -8.00
N GLN A 307 46.97 37.68 -9.04
CA GLN A 307 46.25 37.41 -10.29
C GLN A 307 47.28 37.04 -11.41
N PRO A 308 46.89 36.92 -12.69
CA PRO A 308 46.93 35.68 -13.47
C PRO A 308 48.06 35.61 -14.51
N HIS A 309 48.26 34.43 -15.12
CA HIS A 309 48.90 34.33 -16.43
C HIS A 309 48.08 33.48 -17.41
N LYS A 310 47.66 34.15 -18.49
CA LYS A 310 47.27 33.56 -19.77
C LYS A 310 48.53 33.02 -20.47
N ARG A 311 48.39 31.87 -21.13
CA ARG A 311 48.89 31.62 -22.48
C ARG A 311 48.03 30.56 -23.13
#